data_AF-A0A2D4F4I7-F1
#
_entry.id   AF-A0A2D4F4I7-F1
#
_cell.length_a   1.000
_cell.length_b   1.000
_cell.length_c   1.000
_cell.angle_alpha   90.00
_cell.angle_beta   90.00
_cell.angle_gamma   90.00
#
_symmetry.space_group_name_H-M   'P 1'
#
loop_
_entity.id
_entity.type
_entity.pdbx_description
1 polymer ?
#
loop_
_entity_poly.entity_id
_entity_poly.type
_entity_poly.pdbx_seq_one_letter_code
_entity_poly.pdbx_strand_id
1 'polypeptide(L)'
;ECGKCFTLRSTLVVHQRRHTGERPFECPECEKRFVNISELRNHQKWHKGELPHRCGECGKSFLTPTHVQIHQRIHTGEKPYKCGECGKCFSQKQTLGRHQRRH
;
A
#
# COMPACT_ATOMS: atom_id res chain seq x y z
N GLU A 1 4.84 -13.83 -18.51
CA GLU A 1 3.88 -12.75 -18.22
C GLU A 1 2.85 -13.21 -17.19
N CYS A 2 2.34 -12.33 -16.32
CA CYS A 2 1.53 -12.73 -15.16
C CYS A 2 0.01 -12.81 -15.39
N GLY A 3 -0.44 -13.00 -16.64
CA GLY A 3 -1.86 -13.24 -16.97
C GLY A 3 -2.83 -12.11 -16.65
N LYS A 4 -2.36 -10.86 -16.45
CA LYS A 4 -3.22 -9.70 -16.15
C LYS A 4 -3.63 -8.98 -17.44
N CYS A 5 -4.92 -8.72 -17.58
CA CYS A 5 -5.48 -7.93 -18.68
C CYS A 5 -5.69 -6.48 -18.24
N PHE A 6 -5.44 -5.54 -19.16
CA PHE A 6 -5.60 -4.10 -18.93
C PHE A 6 -6.41 -3.49 -20.07
N THR A 7 -7.35 -2.62 -19.73
CA THR A 7 -8.17 -1.89 -20.72
C THR A 7 -7.43 -0.72 -21.33
N LEU A 8 -6.42 -0.17 -20.64
CA LEU A 8 -5.62 0.96 -21.09
C LEU A 8 -4.16 0.57 -21.29
N ARG A 9 -3.59 0.99 -22.42
CA ARG A 9 -2.17 0.79 -22.76
C ARG A 9 -1.24 1.42 -21.71
N SER A 10 -1.58 2.61 -21.21
CA SER A 10 -0.78 3.28 -20.17
C SER A 10 -0.66 2.45 -18.90
N THR A 11 -1.74 1.78 -18.49
CA THR A 11 -1.75 0.89 -17.32
C THR A 11 -0.94 -0.38 -17.57
N LEU A 12 -1.00 -0.94 -18.78
CA LEU A 12 -0.16 -2.08 -19.17
C LEU A 12 1.33 -1.74 -19.12
N VAL A 13 1.74 -0.59 -19.66
CA VAL A 13 3.15 -0.15 -19.66
C VAL A 13 3.66 0.04 -18.23
N VAL A 14 2.90 0.71 -17.37
CA VAL A 14 3.26 0.84 -15.93
C VAL A 14 3.31 -0.53 -15.25
N HIS A 15 2.42 -1.45 -15.61
CA HIS A 15 2.45 -2.80 -15.09
C HIS A 15 3.71 -3.56 -15.50
N GLN A 16 4.14 -3.45 -16.76
CA GLN A 16 5.35 -4.10 -17.28
C GLN A 16 6.61 -3.69 -16.50
N ARG A 17 6.69 -2.44 -16.06
CA ARG A 17 7.80 -1.95 -15.21
C ARG A 17 7.97 -2.74 -13.91
N ARG A 18 6.90 -3.38 -13.41
CA ARG A 18 6.99 -4.25 -12.22
C ARG A 18 7.70 -5.58 -12.50
N HIS A 19 7.73 -6.03 -13.75
CA HIS A 19 8.46 -7.23 -14.17
C HIS A 19 9.91 -6.91 -14.51
N THR A 20 10.15 -5.77 -15.17
CA THR A 20 11.52 -5.35 -15.55
C THR A 20 12.29 -4.74 -14.37
N GLY A 21 11.60 -4.31 -13.31
CA GLY A 21 12.20 -3.58 -12.19
C GLY A 21 12.49 -2.12 -12.51
N GLU A 22 12.13 -1.63 -13.69
CA GLU A 22 12.34 -0.26 -14.13
C GLU A 22 11.58 0.72 -13.22
N ARG A 23 12.32 1.68 -12.65
CA ARG A 23 11.77 2.76 -11.80
C ARG A 23 12.25 4.11 -12.29
N PRO A 24 11.60 4.71 -13.31
CA PRO A 24 12.09 5.92 -13.97
C PRO A 24 12.00 7.17 -13.11
N PHE A 25 11.12 7.18 -12.10
CA PHE A 25 10.80 8.38 -11.35
C PHE A 25 11.57 8.41 -10.04
N GLU A 26 12.50 9.35 -9.91
CA GLU A 26 13.33 9.50 -8.72
C GLU A 26 12.82 10.64 -7.82
N CYS A 27 12.89 10.42 -6.51
CA CYS A 27 12.61 11.46 -5.52
C CYS A 27 13.86 12.35 -5.35
N PRO A 28 13.77 13.67 -5.60
CA PRO A 28 14.91 14.56 -5.46
C PRO A 28 15.36 14.77 -4.01
N GLU A 29 14.56 14.34 -3.02
CA GLU A 29 14.82 14.57 -1.59
C GLU A 29 15.46 13.35 -0.89
N CYS A 30 15.33 12.15 -1.45
CA CYS A 30 15.88 10.93 -0.85
C CYS A 30 16.29 9.83 -1.84
N GLU A 31 16.43 10.17 -3.13
CA GLU A 31 16.90 9.30 -4.22
C GLU A 31 16.06 8.02 -4.44
N LYS A 32 14.92 7.88 -3.74
CA LYS A 32 14.03 6.73 -3.90
C LYS A 32 13.36 6.74 -5.26
N ARG A 33 13.35 5.58 -5.92
CA ARG A 33 12.80 5.41 -7.26
C ARG A 33 11.44 4.69 -7.29
N PHE A 34 10.54 5.17 -8.15
CA PHE A 34 9.15 4.74 -8.28
C PHE A 34 8.83 4.31 -9.73
N VAL A 35 7.85 3.42 -9.89
CA VAL A 35 7.47 2.87 -11.21
C VAL A 35 6.58 3.83 -12.02
N ASN A 36 5.90 4.76 -11.34
CA ASN A 36 5.06 5.80 -11.95
C ASN A 36 5.13 7.12 -11.17
N ILE A 37 4.71 8.21 -11.84
CA ILE A 37 4.75 9.57 -11.28
C ILE A 37 3.76 9.78 -10.13
N SER A 38 2.63 9.07 -10.12
CA SER A 38 1.63 9.20 -9.07
C SER A 38 2.13 8.68 -7.72
N GLU A 39 2.89 7.58 -7.73
CA GLU A 39 3.58 7.04 -6.55
C GLU A 39 4.65 8.01 -6.04
N LEU A 40 5.47 8.58 -6.93
CA LEU A 40 6.46 9.61 -6.54
C LEU A 40 5.76 10.82 -5.90
N ARG A 41 4.70 11.34 -6.51
CA ARG A 41 3.95 12.48 -5.97
C ARG A 41 3.36 12.18 -4.58
N ASN A 42 2.82 10.98 -4.41
CA ASN A 42 2.30 10.55 -3.10
C ASN A 42 3.43 10.40 -2.07
N HIS A 43 4.60 9.95 -2.48
CA HIS A 43 5.77 9.88 -1.62
C HIS A 43 6.28 11.27 -1.19
N GLN A 44 6.34 12.24 -2.12
CA GLN A 44 6.77 13.62 -1.80
C GLN A 44 5.89 14.31 -0.76
N LYS A 45 4.59 13.97 -0.70
CA LYS A 45 3.70 14.47 0.35
C LYS A 45 4.16 14.08 1.75
N TRP A 46 4.87 12.95 1.92
CA TRP A 46 5.45 12.58 3.20
C TRP A 46 6.56 13.54 3.61
N HIS A 47 7.43 13.94 2.68
CA HIS A 47 8.49 14.91 2.93
C HIS A 47 7.95 16.28 3.34
N LYS A 48 6.87 16.72 2.69
CA LYS A 48 6.21 17.99 2.99
C LYS A 48 5.35 17.98 4.26
N GLY A 49 5.21 16.82 4.91
CA GLY A 49 4.26 16.65 6.02
C GLY A 49 2.79 16.79 5.60
N GLU A 50 2.50 16.78 4.30
CA GLU A 50 1.15 16.87 3.72
C GLU A 50 0.45 15.52 3.80
N LEU A 51 0.12 15.10 5.02
CA LEU A 51 -0.66 13.90 5.30
C LEU A 51 -2.08 14.33 5.66
N PRO A 52 -2.98 14.56 4.68
CA PRO A 52 -4.26 15.23 4.90
C PRO A 52 -5.23 14.41 5.76
N HIS A 53 -5.03 13.10 5.89
CA HIS A 53 -5.96 12.24 6.59
C HIS A 53 -5.43 11.89 7.98
N ARG A 54 -5.91 12.60 8.99
CA ARG A 54 -5.55 12.38 10.40
C ARG A 54 -6.48 11.36 11.07
N CYS A 55 -5.90 10.47 11.87
CA CYS A 55 -6.64 9.62 12.80
C CYS A 55 -7.12 10.46 14.00
N GLY A 56 -8.43 10.45 14.25
CA GLY A 56 -9.02 11.21 15.35
C GLY A 56 -8.59 10.76 16.76
N GLU A 57 -8.21 9.49 16.92
CA GLU A 57 -7.90 8.91 18.23
C GLU A 57 -6.46 9.16 18.68
N CYS A 58 -5.49 9.14 17.76
CA CYS A 58 -4.06 9.25 18.10
C CYS A 58 -3.31 10.37 17.36
N GLY A 59 -4.01 11.14 16.52
CA GLY A 59 -3.42 12.26 15.78
C GLY A 59 -2.46 11.87 14.64
N LYS A 60 -2.21 10.58 14.41
CA LYS A 60 -1.35 10.11 13.30
C LYS A 60 -1.97 10.44 11.95
N SER A 61 -1.16 10.96 11.03
CA SER A 61 -1.62 11.37 9.71
C SER A 61 -1.19 10.38 8.62
N PHE A 62 -2.01 10.27 7.57
CA PHE A 62 -1.86 9.34 6.46
C PHE A 62 -2.15 10.01 5.12
N LEU A 63 -1.61 9.44 4.04
CA LEU A 63 -1.75 9.95 2.67
C LEU A 63 -3.14 9.74 2.05
N THR A 64 -3.88 8.74 2.52
CA THR A 64 -5.17 8.34 1.92
C THR A 64 -6.15 7.92 3.03
N PRO A 65 -7.46 8.09 2.83
CA PRO A 65 -8.46 7.73 3.84
C PRO A 65 -8.48 6.23 4.13
N THR A 66 -8.25 5.38 3.13
CA THR A 66 -8.18 3.91 3.30
C THR A 66 -7.09 3.50 4.28
N HIS A 67 -5.94 4.18 4.28
CA HIS A 67 -4.88 3.93 5.25
C HIS A 67 -5.26 4.36 6.67
N VAL A 68 -6.06 5.42 6.83
CA VAL A 68 -6.64 5.78 8.14
C VAL A 68 -7.60 4.69 8.64
N GLN A 69 -8.50 4.22 7.78
CA GLN A 69 -9.46 3.16 8.14
C GLN A 69 -8.75 1.86 8.55
N ILE A 70 -7.74 1.43 7.78
CA ILE A 70 -6.93 0.26 8.14
C ILE A 70 -6.19 0.51 9.46
N HIS A 71 -5.68 1.72 9.67
CA HIS A 71 -5.02 2.09 10.92
C HIS A 71 -5.97 2.05 12.11
N GLN A 72 -7.20 2.52 11.99
CA GLN A 72 -8.19 2.54 13.08
C GLN A 72 -8.45 1.15 13.67
N ARG A 73 -8.24 0.07 12.89
CA ARG A 73 -8.33 -1.31 13.39
C ARG A 73 -7.38 -1.62 14.53
N ILE A 74 -6.29 -0.86 14.70
CA ILE A 74 -5.39 -1.05 15.85
C ILE A 74 -6.05 -0.59 17.15
N HIS A 75 -6.93 0.40 17.08
CA HIS A 75 -7.61 0.95 18.26
C HIS A 75 -8.87 0.17 18.58
N THR A 76 -9.65 -0.18 17.55
CA THR A 76 -10.88 -0.99 17.73
C THR A 76 -10.59 -2.47 17.98
N GLY A 77 -9.38 -2.94 17.66
CA GLY A 77 -9.02 -4.36 17.71
C GLY A 77 -9.67 -5.20 16.60
N GLU A 78 -10.30 -4.58 15.61
CA GLU A 78 -10.99 -5.27 14.52
C GLU A 78 -10.01 -6.16 13.70
N LYS A 79 -10.35 -7.44 13.58
CA LYS A 79 -9.56 -8.43 12.84
C LYS A 79 -10.43 -9.21 11.86
N PRO A 80 -10.84 -8.58 10.74
CA PRO A 80 -11.83 -9.16 9.83
C PRO A 80 -11.31 -10.36 9.03
N TYR A 81 -9.99 -10.59 8.99
CA TYR A 81 -9.40 -11.64 8.19
C TYR A 81 -9.06 -12.86 9.03
N LYS A 82 -9.85 -13.93 8.94
CA LYS A 82 -9.65 -15.19 9.64
C LYS A 82 -8.87 -16.20 8.79
N CYS A 83 -7.89 -16.88 9.38
CA CYS A 83 -7.25 -18.04 8.79
C CYS A 83 -8.19 -19.25 8.85
N GLY A 84 -8.44 -19.88 7.71
CA GLY A 84 -9.29 -21.08 7.63
C GLY A 84 -8.70 -22.30 8.33
N GLU A 85 -7.37 -22.44 8.33
CA GLU A 85 -6.67 -23.62 8.88
C GLU A 85 -6.56 -23.61 10.40
N CYS A 86 -6.14 -22.48 11.00
CA CYS A 86 -5.90 -22.40 12.45
C CYS A 86 -6.86 -21.46 13.19
N GLY A 87 -7.80 -20.81 12.48
CA GLY A 87 -8.77 -19.89 13.06
C GLY A 87 -8.24 -18.53 13.51
N LYS A 88 -6.93 -18.27 13.39
CA LYS A 88 -6.31 -17.01 13.83
C LYS A 88 -6.79 -15.81 12.98
N CYS A 89 -7.16 -14.72 13.65
CA CYS A 89 -7.65 -13.50 13.00
C CYS A 89 -6.57 -12.42 12.87
N PHE A 90 -6.65 -11.62 11.80
CA PHE A 90 -5.71 -10.56 11.45
C PHE A 90 -6.46 -9.29 11.03
N SER A 91 -5.85 -8.12 11.30
CA SER A 91 -6.38 -6.80 10.93
C SER A 91 -6.18 -6.44 9.45
N GLN A 92 -5.27 -7.16 8.75
CA GLN A 92 -4.94 -6.92 7.34
C GLN A 92 -4.80 -8.24 6.56
N LYS A 93 -5.28 -8.24 5.32
CA LYS A 93 -5.25 -9.39 4.41
C LYS A 93 -3.82 -9.84 4.07
N GLN A 94 -2.91 -8.89 3.93
CA GLN A 94 -1.50 -9.16 3.62
C GLN A 94 -0.82 -9.93 4.76
N THR A 95 -1.16 -9.58 6.00
CA THR A 95 -0.65 -10.29 7.19
C THR A 95 -1.20 -11.72 7.26
N LEU A 96 -2.50 -11.91 6.97
CA LEU A 96 -3.08 -13.25 6.83
C LEU A 96 -2.36 -14.05 5.73
N GLY A 97 -2.17 -13.48 4.54
CA GLY A 97 -1.50 -14.18 3.44
C GLY A 97 -0.03 -14.52 3.72
N ARG A 98 0.70 -13.71 4.50
CA ARG A 98 2.04 -14.07 4.99
C ARG A 98 1.98 -15.17 6.04
N HIS A 99 0.98 -15.15 6.91
CA HIS A 99 0.78 -16.20 7.90
C HIS A 99 0.47 -17.56 7.24
N GLN A 100 -0.42 -17.58 6.26
CA GLN A 100 -0.81 -18.81 5.55
C GLN A 100 0.36 -19.45 4.80
N ARG A 101 1.30 -18.65 4.28
CA ARG A 101 2.53 -19.16 3.63
C ARG A 101 3.50 -19.88 4.58
N ARG A 102 3.23 -19.84 5.89
CA ARG A 102 4.08 -20.44 6.92
C ARG A 102 3.36 -21.57 7.67
N HIS A 103 2.16 -21.94 7.23
CA HIS A 103 1.64 -23.29 7.47
C HIS A 103 2.32 -24.22 6.47
#